data_AF-A0A849IAX9-F1
#
_entry.id   AF-A0A849IAX9-F1
#
_cell.length_a   1.000
_cell.length_b   1.000
_cell.length_c   1.000
_cell.angle_alpha   90.00
_cell.angle_beta   90.00
_cell.angle_gamma   90.00
#
_symmetry.space_group_name_H-M   'P 1'
#
loop_
_entity.id
_entity.type
_entity.pdbx_description
1 polymer ?
#
loop_
_entity_poly.entity_id
_entity_poly.type
_entity_poly.pdbx_seq_one_letter_code
_entity_poly.pdbx_strand_id
1 'polypeptide(L)'
;MIVCSCNVLSDGDVKSCLAPGPGCPRTPAQVYTCLGCSPDCGRCARTIRSIMDQALRAAAEEACGACPLTCGLDHEHVHRGHAEQAPALANANI
;
A
#
# COMPACT_ATOMS: atom_id res chain seq x y z
N MET A 1 -7.81 0.47 16.62
CA MET A 1 -9.08 -0.28 16.61
C MET A 1 -8.80 -1.75 16.35
N ILE A 2 -9.38 -2.66 17.14
CA ILE A 2 -9.34 -4.10 16.83
C ILE A 2 -10.29 -4.39 15.66
N VAL A 3 -9.77 -5.05 14.64
CA VAL A 3 -10.47 -5.39 13.40
C VAL A 3 -10.85 -6.87 13.36
N CYS A 4 -9.99 -7.75 13.87
CA CYS A 4 -10.23 -9.20 13.92
C CYS A 4 -10.11 -9.71 15.35
N SER A 5 -11.19 -10.22 15.93
CA SER A 5 -11.14 -10.82 17.27
C SER A 5 -10.51 -12.22 17.28
N CYS A 6 -10.70 -13.02 16.22
CA CYS A 6 -10.17 -14.38 16.15
C CYS A 6 -8.65 -14.43 16.15
N ASN A 7 -8.04 -13.50 15.41
CA ASN A 7 -6.59 -13.39 15.26
C ASN A 7 -5.99 -12.20 16.02
N VAL A 8 -6.81 -11.48 16.81
CA VAL A 8 -6.43 -10.29 17.60
C VAL A 8 -5.65 -9.26 16.77
N LEU A 9 -6.20 -8.92 15.60
CA LEU A 9 -5.57 -7.97 14.68
C LEU A 9 -6.16 -6.57 14.85
N SER A 10 -5.30 -5.56 14.88
CA SER A 10 -5.64 -4.15 14.89
C SER A 10 -5.58 -3.52 13.49
N ASP A 11 -6.14 -2.31 13.34
CA ASP A 11 -5.97 -1.52 12.12
C ASP A 11 -4.49 -1.16 11.87
N GLY A 12 -3.71 -0.98 12.94
CA GLY A 12 -2.27 -0.75 12.86
C GLY A 12 -1.54 -1.95 12.24
N ASP A 13 -1.92 -3.17 12.65
CA ASP A 13 -1.35 -4.39 12.08
C ASP A 13 -1.64 -4.48 10.58
N VAL A 14 -2.88 -4.21 10.16
CA VAL A 14 -3.26 -4.20 8.73
C VAL A 14 -2.47 -3.15 7.95
N LYS A 15 -2.32 -1.93 8.48
CA LYS A 15 -1.57 -0.85 7.83
C LYS A 15 -0.08 -1.15 7.73
N SER A 16 0.50 -1.81 8.74
CA SER A 16 1.93 -2.17 8.76
C SER A 16 2.33 -3.09 7.60
N CYS A 17 1.37 -3.87 7.06
CA CYS A 17 1.60 -4.74 5.91
C CYS A 17 1.64 -4.00 4.57
N LEU A 18 1.17 -2.75 4.49
CA LEU A 18 0.95 -2.04 3.22
C LEU A 18 2.20 -1.28 2.72
N ALA A 19 3.38 -1.85 2.94
CA ALA A 19 4.63 -1.29 2.44
C ALA A 19 4.64 -1.27 0.89
N PRO A 20 5.18 -0.23 0.24
CA PRO A 20 5.35 -0.20 -1.21
C PRO A 20 6.22 -1.38 -1.70
N GLY A 21 5.82 -2.03 -2.80
CA GLY A 21 6.60 -3.09 -3.44
C GLY A 21 5.82 -4.37 -3.73
N PRO A 22 6.50 -5.41 -4.26
CA PRO A 22 5.88 -6.67 -4.67
C PRO A 22 5.30 -7.48 -3.50
N GLY A 23 5.78 -7.24 -2.27
CA GLY A 23 5.24 -7.88 -1.06
C GLY A 23 3.98 -7.21 -0.50
N CYS A 24 3.52 -6.11 -1.09
CA CYS A 24 2.33 -5.39 -0.62
C CYS A 24 1.07 -6.24 -0.84
N PRO A 25 0.30 -6.58 0.21
CA PRO A 25 -0.90 -7.39 0.06
C PRO A 25 -1.98 -6.62 -0.72
N ARG A 26 -2.62 -7.32 -1.65
CA ARG A 26 -3.71 -6.83 -2.51
C ARG A 26 -5.08 -7.40 -2.15
N THR A 27 -5.12 -8.34 -1.21
CA THR A 27 -6.36 -8.94 -0.70
C THR A 27 -6.30 -9.10 0.82
N PRO A 28 -7.45 -9.15 1.51
CA PRO A 28 -7.48 -9.47 2.94
C PRO A 28 -6.83 -10.82 3.27
N ALA A 29 -6.96 -11.82 2.39
CA ALA A 29 -6.30 -13.11 2.55
C ALA A 29 -4.77 -12.96 2.65
N GLN A 30 -4.17 -12.13 1.80
CA GLN A 30 -2.74 -11.85 1.82
C GLN A 30 -2.32 -11.07 3.07
N VAL A 31 -3.19 -10.25 3.67
CA VAL A 31 -2.91 -9.60 4.95
C VAL A 31 -2.73 -10.63 6.07
N TYR A 32 -3.61 -11.64 6.15
CA TYR A 32 -3.42 -12.73 7.12
C TYR A 32 -2.09 -13.46 6.91
N THR A 33 -1.76 -13.81 5.66
CA THR A 33 -0.49 -14.44 5.33
C THR A 33 0.71 -13.56 5.69
N CYS A 34 0.64 -12.25 5.43
CA CYS A 34 1.68 -11.28 5.80
C CYS A 34 1.88 -11.22 7.32
N LEU A 35 0.80 -11.36 8.10
CA LEU A 35 0.82 -11.39 9.57
C LEU A 35 1.07 -12.79 10.14
N GLY A 36 1.31 -13.80 9.30
CA GLY A 36 1.63 -15.17 9.75
C GLY A 36 0.44 -15.95 10.30
N CYS A 37 -0.79 -15.62 9.91
CA CYS A 37 -2.00 -16.32 10.35
C CYS A 37 -2.91 -16.71 9.19
N SER A 38 -3.95 -17.49 9.50
CA SER A 38 -5.02 -17.89 8.58
C SER A 38 -6.35 -17.31 9.05
N PRO A 39 -7.31 -17.02 8.15
CA PRO A 39 -8.62 -16.55 8.57
C PRO A 39 -9.43 -17.68 9.24
N ASP A 40 -10.02 -17.40 10.42
CA ASP A 40 -10.95 -18.34 11.07
C ASP A 40 -12.39 -18.19 10.56
N CYS A 41 -13.06 -17.09 10.95
CA CYS A 41 -14.46 -16.84 10.62
C CYS A 41 -14.67 -15.82 9.50
N GLY A 42 -13.61 -15.13 9.05
CA GLY A 42 -13.62 -14.20 7.91
C GLY A 42 -14.47 -12.93 8.05
N ARG A 43 -15.24 -12.74 9.13
CA ARG A 43 -16.17 -11.61 9.31
C ARG A 43 -15.52 -10.23 9.17
N CYS A 44 -14.26 -10.12 9.54
CA CYS A 44 -13.47 -8.89 9.46
C CYS A 44 -12.93 -8.58 8.06
N ALA A 45 -13.08 -9.47 7.06
CA ALA A 45 -12.49 -9.32 5.74
C ALA A 45 -12.93 -8.03 5.02
N ARG A 46 -14.20 -7.62 5.13
CA ARG A 46 -14.67 -6.34 4.55
C ARG A 46 -14.03 -5.14 5.23
N THR A 47 -13.90 -5.17 6.55
CA THR A 47 -13.26 -4.10 7.32
C THR A 47 -11.78 -3.99 6.98
N ILE A 48 -11.07 -5.12 6.92
CA ILE A 48 -9.67 -5.18 6.46
C ILE A 48 -9.56 -4.57 5.06
N ARG A 49 -10.43 -4.95 4.13
CA ARG A 49 -10.44 -4.39 2.77
C ARG A 49 -10.61 -2.87 2.78
N SER A 50 -11.57 -2.35 3.56
CA SER A 50 -11.78 -0.90 3.69
C SER A 50 -10.55 -0.18 4.22
N ILE A 51 -9.86 -0.75 5.21
CA ILE A 51 -8.61 -0.18 5.76
C ILE A 51 -7.51 -0.16 4.71
N MET A 52 -7.38 -1.25 3.92
CA MET A 52 -6.43 -1.32 2.82
C MET A 52 -6.70 -0.23 1.79
N ASP A 53 -7.93 -0.11 1.31
CA ASP A 53 -8.29 0.88 0.29
C ASP A 53 -8.04 2.32 0.80
N GLN A 54 -8.40 2.61 2.05
CA GLN A 54 -8.14 3.93 2.66
C GLN A 54 -6.64 4.24 2.78
N ALA A 55 -5.84 3.29 3.26
CA ALA A 55 -4.41 3.47 3.43
C ALA A 55 -3.68 3.63 2.08
N LEU A 56 -4.06 2.83 1.07
CA LEU A 56 -3.49 2.93 -0.27
C LEU A 56 -3.86 4.25 -0.96
N ARG A 57 -5.08 4.74 -0.76
CA ARG A 57 -5.50 6.06 -1.26
C ARG A 57 -4.72 7.19 -0.60
N ALA A 58 -4.59 7.17 0.72
CA ALA A 58 -3.80 8.17 1.44
C ALA A 58 -2.33 8.19 1.00
N ALA A 59 -1.73 7.01 0.77
CA ALA A 59 -0.38 6.90 0.25
C ALA A 59 -0.25 7.44 -1.19
N ALA A 60 -1.26 7.26 -2.03
CA ALA A 60 -1.30 7.81 -3.39
C ALA A 60 -1.45 9.34 -3.39
N GLU A 61 -2.26 9.89 -2.49
CA GLU A 61 -2.43 11.34 -2.30
C GLU A 61 -1.12 12.01 -1.88
N GLU A 62 -0.39 11.43 -0.92
CA GLU A 62 0.92 11.93 -0.48
C GLU A 62 1.96 11.89 -1.61
N ALA A 63 2.02 10.81 -2.37
CA ALA A 63 2.92 10.70 -3.51
C ALA A 63 2.62 11.73 -4.61
N CYS A 64 1.34 12.05 -4.82
CA CYS A 64 0.90 13.06 -5.79
C CYS A 64 1.28 14.49 -5.35
N GLY A 65 1.22 14.79 -4.05
CA GLY A 65 1.63 16.09 -3.51
C GLY A 65 3.11 16.44 -3.76
N ALA A 66 3.95 15.42 -3.96
CA ALA A 66 5.37 15.57 -4.31
C ALA A 66 5.64 15.52 -5.83
N CYS A 67 4.61 15.38 -6.68
CA CYS A 67 4.78 15.29 -8.12
C CYS A 67 5.10 16.67 -8.72
N PRO A 68 6.22 16.84 -9.44
CA PRO A 68 6.60 18.11 -10.06
C PRO A 68 5.72 18.48 -11.27
N LEU A 69 4.91 17.54 -11.78
CA LEU A 69 3.93 17.78 -12.81
C LEU A 69 2.60 18.10 -12.12
N THR A 70 2.24 19.38 -12.08
CA THR A 70 0.97 19.87 -11.54
C THR A 70 -0.20 19.35 -12.38
N CYS A 71 -0.65 18.12 -12.13
CA CYS A 71 -1.86 17.59 -12.73
C CYS A 71 -3.07 18.19 -11.99
N GLY A 72 -3.60 19.28 -12.53
CA GLY A 72 -4.89 19.81 -12.13
C GLY A 72 -6.00 18.85 -12.59
N LEU A 73 -6.83 18.44 -11.62
CA LEU A 73 -8.10 17.74 -11.72
C LEU A 73 -8.12 16.24 -11.37
N ASP A 74 -9.17 15.94 -10.63
CA ASP A 74 -9.73 14.71 -10.10
C ASP A 74 -9.63 13.47 -11.03
N HIS A 75 -8.97 12.43 -10.49
CA HIS A 75 -9.25 10.98 -10.67
C HIS A 75 -8.24 10.08 -11.43
N GLU A 76 -7.97 8.92 -10.79
CA GLU A 76 -7.46 7.61 -11.26
C GLU A 76 -6.40 7.56 -12.36
N HIS A 77 -5.15 7.89 -12.02
CA HIS A 77 -3.99 7.55 -12.86
C HIS A 77 -3.31 6.26 -12.38
N VAL A 78 -3.40 5.19 -13.19
CA VAL A 78 -2.53 4.01 -13.08
C VAL A 78 -1.16 4.38 -13.64
N HIS A 79 -0.20 4.75 -12.79
CA HIS A 79 1.22 4.73 -13.17
C HIS A 79 1.65 3.27 -13.40
N ARG A 80 1.45 2.76 -14.62
CA ARG A 80 2.10 1.54 -15.10
C ARG A 80 3.57 1.87 -15.40
N GLY A 81 4.36 1.99 -14.33
CA GLY A 81 5.82 1.97 -14.35
C GLY A 81 6.48 3.18 -15.01
N HIS A 82 6.93 4.13 -14.18
CA HIS A 82 8.23 4.73 -14.42
C HIS A 82 9.24 3.92 -13.61
N ALA A 83 9.64 2.78 -14.17
CA ALA A 83 10.99 2.31 -13.95
C ALA A 83 11.95 3.45 -14.34
N GLU A 84 13.10 3.49 -13.68
CA GLU A 84 14.29 4.27 -14.00
C GLU A 84 14.23 5.81 -13.88
N GLN A 85 14.57 6.30 -12.68
CA GLN A 85 15.33 7.55 -12.55
C GLN A 85 16.59 7.27 -11.75
N ALA A 86 17.64 6.85 -12.46
CA ALA A 86 19.02 7.02 -12.03
C ALA A 86 19.74 7.84 -13.11
N PRO A 87 20.28 9.01 -12.77
CA PRO A 87 21.53 9.44 -13.36
C PRO A 87 22.61 9.46 -12.27
N ALA A 88 23.18 8.29 -12.00
CA ALA A 88 24.54 8.15 -11.48
C ALA A 88 25.33 7.47 -12.61
N LEU A 89 26.32 8.04 -13.28
CA LEU A 89 27.19 9.16 -12.99
C LEU A 89 27.60 9.84 -14.31
N ALA A 90 27.53 11.17 -14.37
CA ALA A 90 28.38 11.95 -15.26
C ALA A 90 29.42 12.66 -14.40
N ASN A 91 30.58 12.04 -14.26
CA ASN A 91 31.86 12.64 -13.84
C ASN A 91 32.96 11.68 -14.32
N ALA A 92 33.57 11.95 -15.49
CA ALA A 92 34.79 12.74 -15.63
C ALA A 92 36.04 11.99 -15.10
N ASN A 93 36.71 11.21 -15.96
CA ASN A 93 38.17 11.28 -16.18
C ASN A 93 38.63 10.26 -17.24
N ILE A 94 39.20 10.75 -18.34
CA ILE A 94 40.47 10.36 -19.01
C ILE A 94 40.55 11.13 -20.33
#